data_AF-A0AAN0W156-F1
#
_entry.id   AF-A0AAN0W156-F1
#
_cell.length_a   1.000
_cell.length_b   1.000
_cell.length_c   1.000
_cell.angle_alpha   90.00
_cell.angle_beta   90.00
_cell.angle_gamma   90.00
#
_symmetry.space_group_name_H-M   'P 1'
#
loop_
_entity.id
_entity.type
_entity.pdbx_description
1 polymer ?
#
loop_
_entity_poly.entity_id
_entity_poly.type
_entity_poly.pdbx_seq_one_letter_code
_entity_poly.pdbx_strand_id
1 'polypeptide(L)'
;MSISEKPLSELLRPKDFEDFVGQDHIFGNKGILRRTLKTGNMFSSILYGPPGSGKTSVFSLLKRYFNGEVVYLSSTVHGVSEIKNVLKRGEQLRKYGKKLLLFLDEIHRLNKNQQMVLVSHVERGDIVLVATTTENPSFAIVPALLSRCRILYFKKLSDKDLMKILKKAAGVLNIDLEESVEKAIVRHSEGDARKLLNTLEIVHQAFKNKRVTLEDLETLLGNVSGYTKESHYDFASAFIKSMRGNDPNAAVYYLVKMIEMGEDPRFIARRMIIFASEDVGLADPNALHIAVSTSIAVEHVGLPECLMNLVECAVYLSLAPKSNSVYLAMKKVQELPVEDVPLFLRNPVTEEMKKRGYGEGYLYPHDFGGFVKTNYLPEKLKNEVIFQPKRVGFEEELFERLKRLWPEKYGGESMAEVRKELEYKGKKIRIVKGDITREEVDAIVNAANEYLKHGGGVAGAIVRAGGSVIQEESDRIVQERGRIPTGEAVVTGAGKLKAKYVIHAVGPVWRGGSHGEDELLYKAVYNALLRAHELKLKSISMPAISTGIFGFPKERAVGIFSKAIKDFIDQHPDTALEEIRICNIDEETTKIFEEKFSV
;
A
#
# COMPACT_ATOMS: atom_id res chain seq x y z
N MET A 1 37.49 -49.37 11.59
CA MET A 1 37.14 -48.33 10.58
C MET A 1 36.98 -47.03 11.32
N SER A 2 37.91 -46.08 11.13
CA SER A 2 37.83 -44.75 11.74
C SER A 2 36.60 -44.00 11.23
N ILE A 3 36.04 -43.12 12.06
CA ILE A 3 34.86 -42.27 11.82
C ILE A 3 35.06 -41.27 10.64
N SER A 4 36.14 -41.38 9.86
CA SER A 4 36.81 -40.24 9.22
C SER A 4 36.54 -39.97 7.74
N GLU A 5 35.39 -40.33 7.15
CA GLU A 5 35.11 -39.94 5.75
C GLU A 5 33.71 -39.38 5.45
N LYS A 6 32.75 -39.45 6.38
CA LYS A 6 31.40 -38.91 6.15
C LYS A 6 31.11 -37.73 7.08
N PRO A 7 30.56 -36.61 6.57
CA PRO A 7 30.15 -35.49 7.40
C PRO A 7 29.17 -35.93 8.50
N LEU A 8 29.24 -35.29 9.67
CA LEU A 8 28.38 -35.60 10.81
C LEU A 8 26.88 -35.53 10.48
N SER A 9 26.50 -34.59 9.60
CA SER A 9 25.13 -34.45 9.10
C SER A 9 24.61 -35.65 8.30
N GLU A 10 25.48 -36.43 7.67
CA GLU A 10 25.12 -37.68 6.99
C GLU A 10 25.08 -38.86 7.98
N LEU A 11 26.02 -38.91 8.92
CA LEU A 11 26.09 -39.96 9.95
C LEU A 11 24.85 -39.97 10.86
N LEU A 12 24.38 -38.78 11.23
CA LEU A 12 23.20 -38.58 12.10
C LEU A 12 21.89 -38.45 11.33
N ARG A 13 21.89 -38.70 10.02
CA ARG A 13 20.66 -38.67 9.23
C ARG A 13 19.64 -39.66 9.84
N PRO A 14 18.41 -39.20 10.14
CA PRO A 14 17.35 -40.06 10.70
C PRO A 14 17.17 -41.37 9.94
N LYS A 15 17.06 -42.50 10.62
CA LYS A 15 16.86 -43.83 10.02
C LYS A 15 15.45 -44.37 10.21
N ASP A 16 14.74 -43.87 11.22
CA ASP A 16 13.36 -44.22 11.54
C ASP A 16 12.55 -42.97 11.94
N PHE A 17 11.24 -43.11 12.10
CA PHE A 17 10.34 -42.04 12.51
C PHE A 17 10.73 -41.41 13.85
N GLU A 18 11.20 -42.23 14.79
CA GLU A 18 11.59 -41.77 16.14
C GLU A 18 12.90 -40.96 16.14
N ASP A 19 13.69 -41.02 15.07
CA ASP A 19 14.90 -40.20 14.93
C ASP A 19 14.59 -38.76 14.48
N PHE A 20 13.38 -38.48 13.98
CA PHE A 20 13.00 -37.13 13.56
C PHE A 20 12.63 -36.28 14.77
N VAL A 21 13.37 -35.18 14.97
CA VAL A 21 13.15 -34.25 16.08
C VAL A 21 12.40 -33.00 15.58
N GLY A 22 11.46 -32.49 16.38
CA GLY A 22 10.78 -31.20 16.14
C GLY A 22 9.70 -31.19 15.04
N GLN A 23 9.34 -32.36 14.49
CA GLN A 23 8.38 -32.49 13.39
C GLN A 23 7.24 -33.47 13.72
N ASP A 24 6.77 -33.47 14.97
CA ASP A 24 5.75 -34.41 15.47
C ASP A 24 4.41 -34.37 14.71
N HIS A 25 4.05 -33.22 14.15
CA HIS A 25 2.84 -33.08 13.33
C HIS A 25 2.93 -33.87 12.01
N ILE A 26 4.14 -34.19 11.55
CA ILE A 26 4.39 -34.98 10.33
C ILE A 26 4.72 -36.43 10.66
N PHE A 27 5.60 -36.66 11.64
CA PHE A 27 6.16 -37.99 11.94
C PHE A 27 5.70 -38.59 13.28
N GLY A 28 5.01 -37.84 14.13
CA GLY A 28 4.49 -38.36 15.39
C GLY A 28 3.43 -39.46 15.19
N ASN A 29 2.92 -40.02 16.29
CA ASN A 29 1.94 -41.14 16.25
C ASN A 29 0.71 -40.86 15.36
N LYS A 30 0.24 -39.60 15.30
CA LYS A 30 -0.88 -39.16 14.45
C LYS A 30 -0.44 -38.45 13.16
N GLY A 31 0.87 -38.36 12.92
CA GLY A 31 1.46 -37.66 11.79
C GLY A 31 1.05 -38.25 10.45
N ILE A 32 0.86 -37.39 9.45
CA ILE A 32 0.37 -37.80 8.13
C ILE A 32 1.39 -38.69 7.38
N LEU A 33 2.68 -38.36 7.42
CA LEU A 33 3.70 -39.16 6.73
C LEU A 33 3.89 -40.51 7.41
N ARG A 34 3.88 -40.56 8.75
CA ARG A 34 4.02 -41.82 9.47
C ARG A 34 2.89 -42.79 9.16
N ARG A 35 1.64 -42.32 9.18
CA ARG A 35 0.48 -43.17 8.85
C ARG A 35 0.54 -43.67 7.41
N THR A 36 0.88 -42.81 6.47
CA THR A 36 0.90 -43.15 5.04
C THR A 36 2.03 -44.14 4.74
N LEU A 37 3.25 -43.85 5.17
CA LEU A 37 4.42 -44.69 4.89
C LEU A 37 4.35 -46.06 5.58
N LYS A 38 3.72 -46.17 6.75
CA LYS A 38 3.48 -47.48 7.39
C LYS A 38 2.63 -48.43 6.55
N THR A 39 1.81 -47.92 5.62
CA THR A 39 1.02 -48.75 4.68
C THR A 39 1.80 -49.14 3.42
N GLY A 40 3.08 -48.76 3.30
CA GLY A 40 3.86 -48.96 2.09
C GLY A 40 3.59 -47.94 0.99
N ASN A 41 2.78 -46.90 1.26
CA ASN A 41 2.34 -45.95 0.24
C ASN A 41 2.86 -44.53 0.51
N MET A 42 2.77 -43.69 -0.51
CA MET A 42 3.07 -42.25 -0.45
C MET A 42 2.18 -41.51 -1.46
N PHE A 43 1.86 -40.24 -1.18
CA PHE A 43 1.16 -39.35 -2.11
C PHE A 43 2.12 -38.26 -2.61
N SER A 44 1.84 -37.71 -3.79
CA SER A 44 2.67 -36.64 -4.34
C SER A 44 2.66 -35.42 -3.42
N SER A 45 3.84 -34.93 -3.05
CA SER A 45 4.02 -33.99 -1.94
C SER A 45 5.11 -32.96 -2.23
N ILE A 46 4.90 -31.74 -1.74
CA ILE A 46 5.93 -30.71 -1.65
C ILE A 46 6.31 -30.53 -0.17
N LEU A 47 7.55 -30.82 0.18
CA LEU A 47 8.12 -30.58 1.50
C LEU A 47 8.65 -29.14 1.55
N TYR A 48 7.99 -28.27 2.32
CA TYR A 48 8.32 -26.85 2.38
C TYR A 48 8.70 -26.45 3.80
N GLY A 49 9.80 -25.70 3.95
CA GLY A 49 10.21 -25.13 5.23
C GLY A 49 11.65 -24.63 5.22
N PRO A 50 12.12 -24.06 6.34
CA PRO A 50 13.45 -23.44 6.43
C PRO A 50 14.58 -24.47 6.22
N PRO A 51 15.82 -24.03 5.90
CA PRO A 51 16.98 -24.92 5.85
C PRO A 51 17.20 -25.65 7.18
N GLY A 52 17.86 -26.81 7.13
CA GLY A 52 18.14 -27.60 8.34
C GLY A 52 16.97 -28.28 9.04
N SER A 53 15.73 -28.10 8.57
CA SER A 53 14.52 -28.65 9.23
C SER A 53 14.29 -30.16 9.02
N GLY A 54 15.11 -30.82 8.19
CA GLY A 54 15.02 -32.26 7.95
C GLY A 54 14.25 -32.69 6.69
N LYS A 55 13.95 -31.77 5.75
CA LYS A 55 13.25 -32.07 4.49
C LYS A 55 13.94 -33.17 3.67
N THR A 56 15.23 -33.02 3.39
CA THR A 56 16.02 -34.01 2.63
C THR A 56 16.15 -35.33 3.39
N SER A 57 16.16 -35.28 4.73
CA SER A 57 16.24 -36.48 5.57
C SER A 57 15.05 -37.42 5.39
N VAL A 58 13.89 -36.94 4.92
CA VAL A 58 12.72 -37.78 4.62
C VAL A 58 13.04 -38.89 3.63
N PHE A 59 14.02 -38.67 2.75
CA PHE A 59 14.44 -39.66 1.77
C PHE A 59 14.84 -41.01 2.39
N SER A 60 15.44 -41.02 3.60
CA SER A 60 15.81 -42.26 4.28
C SER A 60 14.57 -43.10 4.64
N LEU A 61 13.48 -42.46 5.06
CA LEU A 61 12.22 -43.12 5.36
C LEU A 61 11.54 -43.62 4.09
N LEU A 62 11.57 -42.83 3.02
CA LEU A 62 10.98 -43.25 1.73
C LEU A 62 11.67 -44.51 1.22
N LYS A 63 13.01 -44.57 1.23
CA LYS A 63 13.76 -45.77 0.85
C LYS A 63 13.41 -47.01 1.66
N ARG A 64 13.07 -46.83 2.94
CA ARG A 64 12.82 -47.95 3.86
C ARG A 64 11.38 -48.44 3.85
N TYR A 65 10.42 -47.52 3.76
CA TYR A 65 9.01 -47.84 3.96
C TYR A 65 8.18 -47.86 2.67
N PHE A 66 8.62 -47.20 1.59
CA PHE A 66 7.85 -47.18 0.35
C PHE A 66 7.90 -48.54 -0.36
N ASN A 67 6.74 -49.09 -0.71
CA ASN A 67 6.62 -50.33 -1.47
C ASN A 67 6.73 -50.05 -2.97
N GLY A 68 7.95 -49.76 -3.43
CA GLY A 68 8.26 -49.46 -4.82
C GLY A 68 9.69 -48.99 -5.04
N GLU A 69 10.01 -48.62 -6.27
CA GLU A 69 11.33 -48.08 -6.62
C GLU A 69 11.42 -46.62 -6.16
N VAL A 70 12.52 -46.23 -5.50
CA VAL A 70 12.73 -44.87 -4.99
C VAL A 70 13.99 -44.28 -5.64
N VAL A 71 13.82 -43.19 -6.38
CA VAL A 71 14.90 -42.50 -7.10
C VAL A 71 15.10 -41.11 -6.50
N TYR A 72 16.36 -40.72 -6.28
CA TYR A 72 16.75 -39.37 -5.84
C TYR A 72 17.34 -38.59 -7.00
N LEU A 73 16.87 -37.36 -7.20
CA LEU A 73 17.52 -36.38 -8.06
C LEU A 73 17.66 -35.06 -7.29
N SER A 74 18.87 -34.50 -7.30
CA SER A 74 19.11 -33.10 -6.96
C SER A 74 18.93 -32.20 -8.19
N SER A 75 18.08 -31.17 -8.08
CA SER A 75 17.80 -30.24 -9.19
C SER A 75 19.00 -29.36 -9.58
N THR A 76 20.07 -29.33 -8.76
CA THR A 76 21.30 -28.57 -9.02
C THR A 76 22.33 -29.33 -9.84
N VAL A 77 22.31 -30.67 -9.77
CA VAL A 77 23.31 -31.54 -10.40
C VAL A 77 22.73 -32.21 -11.64
N HIS A 78 21.43 -32.50 -11.64
CA HIS A 78 20.81 -33.30 -12.68
C HIS A 78 20.11 -32.49 -13.75
N GLY A 79 20.34 -32.86 -15.01
CA GLY A 79 19.78 -32.21 -16.20
C GLY A 79 18.39 -32.74 -16.59
N VAL A 80 17.79 -32.11 -17.59
CA VAL A 80 16.44 -32.48 -18.11
C VAL A 80 16.40 -33.91 -18.65
N SER A 81 17.51 -34.40 -19.18
CA SER A 81 17.64 -35.76 -19.71
C SER A 81 17.44 -36.82 -18.64
N GLU A 82 18.02 -36.64 -17.45
CA GLU A 82 17.90 -37.59 -16.33
C GLU A 82 16.48 -37.62 -15.79
N ILE A 83 15.84 -36.45 -15.66
CA ILE A 83 14.41 -36.36 -15.29
C ILE A 83 13.57 -37.17 -16.30
N LYS A 84 13.77 -36.96 -17.61
CA LYS A 84 13.04 -37.71 -18.65
C LYS A 84 13.28 -39.22 -18.58
N ASN A 85 14.49 -39.67 -18.24
CA ASN A 85 14.79 -41.08 -18.10
C ASN A 85 14.05 -41.71 -16.91
N VAL A 86 14.00 -41.03 -15.77
CA VAL A 86 13.23 -41.49 -14.60
C VAL A 86 11.73 -41.52 -14.89
N LEU A 87 11.21 -40.54 -15.63
CA LEU A 87 9.80 -40.51 -16.03
C LEU A 87 9.42 -41.68 -16.96
N LYS A 88 10.28 -42.00 -17.95
CA LYS A 88 10.12 -43.19 -18.79
C LYS A 88 10.15 -44.48 -17.97
N ARG A 89 11.04 -44.56 -16.97
CA ARG A 89 11.12 -45.69 -16.05
C ARG A 89 9.85 -45.85 -15.22
N GLY A 90 9.29 -44.74 -14.73
CA GLY A 90 8.01 -44.72 -14.02
C GLY A 90 6.85 -45.25 -14.87
N GLU A 91 6.76 -44.80 -16.13
CA GLU A 91 5.75 -45.30 -17.08
C GLU A 91 5.85 -46.82 -17.30
N GLN A 92 7.07 -47.35 -17.45
CA GLN A 92 7.29 -48.79 -17.59
C GLN A 92 6.87 -49.54 -16.33
N LEU A 93 7.31 -49.10 -15.15
CA LEU A 93 6.98 -49.75 -13.88
C LEU A 93 5.47 -49.81 -13.63
N ARG A 94 4.76 -48.73 -13.97
CA ARG A 94 3.30 -48.66 -13.86
C ARG A 94 2.61 -49.73 -14.71
N LYS A 95 3.09 -50.00 -15.94
CA LYS A 95 2.55 -51.07 -16.80
C LYS A 95 2.69 -52.46 -16.16
N TYR A 96 3.69 -52.66 -15.30
CA TYR A 96 3.89 -53.88 -14.51
C TYR A 96 3.25 -53.83 -13.12
N GLY A 97 2.39 -52.84 -12.82
CA GLY A 97 1.75 -52.68 -11.51
C GLY A 97 2.70 -52.25 -10.39
N LYS A 98 3.93 -51.82 -10.71
CA LYS A 98 4.91 -51.32 -9.74
C LYS A 98 4.86 -49.80 -9.66
N LYS A 99 5.19 -49.26 -8.50
CA LYS A 99 5.24 -47.80 -8.25
C LYS A 99 6.68 -47.30 -8.27
N LEU A 100 6.87 -46.10 -8.83
CA LEU A 100 8.12 -45.34 -8.71
C LEU A 100 7.87 -44.06 -7.93
N LEU A 101 8.72 -43.78 -6.95
CA LEU A 101 8.78 -42.50 -6.25
C LEU A 101 10.00 -41.73 -6.72
N LEU A 102 9.76 -40.51 -7.23
CA LEU A 102 10.82 -39.55 -7.55
C LEU A 102 10.95 -38.56 -6.41
N PHE A 103 12.07 -38.61 -5.70
CA PHE A 103 12.47 -37.59 -4.73
C PHE A 103 13.30 -36.51 -5.43
N LEU A 104 12.81 -35.28 -5.43
CA LEU A 104 13.45 -34.17 -6.14
C LEU A 104 13.84 -33.05 -5.16
N ASP A 105 15.13 -32.91 -4.88
CA ASP A 105 15.62 -31.89 -3.96
C ASP A 105 15.72 -30.52 -4.66
N GLU A 106 15.35 -29.45 -3.95
CA GLU A 106 15.40 -28.06 -4.42
C GLU A 106 14.63 -27.79 -5.73
N ILE A 107 13.36 -28.17 -5.81
CA ILE A 107 12.54 -28.02 -7.03
C ILE A 107 12.45 -26.57 -7.55
N HIS A 108 12.63 -25.58 -6.68
CA HIS A 108 12.67 -24.16 -7.05
C HIS A 108 13.82 -23.82 -8.03
N ARG A 109 14.83 -24.68 -8.14
CA ARG A 109 15.92 -24.53 -9.12
C ARG A 109 15.53 -24.96 -10.54
N LEU A 110 14.45 -25.74 -10.68
CA LEU A 110 13.95 -26.12 -12.00
C LEU A 110 13.17 -24.97 -12.64
N ASN A 111 13.41 -24.73 -13.93
CA ASN A 111 12.63 -23.76 -14.69
C ASN A 111 11.19 -24.27 -14.93
N LYS A 112 10.29 -23.35 -15.29
CA LYS A 112 8.85 -23.66 -15.49
C LYS A 112 8.61 -24.78 -16.51
N ASN A 113 9.37 -24.83 -17.59
CA ASN A 113 9.22 -25.86 -18.62
C ASN A 113 9.60 -27.26 -18.09
N GLN A 114 10.67 -27.36 -17.31
CA GLN A 114 11.09 -28.61 -16.66
C GLN A 114 10.02 -29.09 -15.67
N GLN A 115 9.43 -28.19 -14.90
CA GLN A 115 8.34 -28.53 -13.97
C GLN A 115 7.08 -29.01 -14.71
N MET A 116 6.73 -28.38 -15.84
CA MET A 116 5.57 -28.77 -16.65
C MET A 116 5.67 -30.21 -17.18
N VAL A 117 6.87 -30.71 -17.47
CA VAL A 117 7.08 -32.10 -17.88
C VAL A 117 6.61 -33.08 -16.80
N LEU A 118 6.82 -32.76 -15.52
CA LEU A 118 6.44 -33.61 -14.39
C LEU A 118 4.91 -33.76 -14.25
N VAL A 119 4.14 -32.72 -14.62
CA VAL A 119 2.69 -32.66 -14.39
C VAL A 119 1.98 -33.88 -14.96
N SER A 120 2.17 -34.15 -16.25
CA SER A 120 1.45 -35.23 -16.94
C SER A 120 1.74 -36.62 -16.36
N HIS A 121 2.95 -36.84 -15.85
CA HIS A 121 3.36 -38.11 -15.26
C HIS A 121 2.84 -38.27 -13.83
N VAL A 122 2.74 -37.18 -13.07
CA VAL A 122 2.09 -37.19 -11.75
C VAL A 122 0.59 -37.47 -11.89
N GLU A 123 -0.08 -36.87 -12.88
CA GLU A 123 -1.51 -37.10 -13.14
C GLU A 123 -1.85 -38.55 -13.49
N ARG A 124 -1.06 -39.12 -14.41
CA ARG A 124 -1.25 -40.50 -14.84
C ARG A 124 -0.87 -41.51 -13.76
N GLY A 125 -0.20 -41.08 -12.70
CA GLY A 125 0.34 -41.95 -11.66
C GLY A 125 1.57 -42.75 -12.14
N ASP A 126 2.28 -42.25 -13.16
CA ASP A 126 3.54 -42.84 -13.62
C ASP A 126 4.62 -42.70 -12.53
N ILE A 127 4.55 -41.62 -11.74
CA ILE A 127 5.42 -41.38 -10.58
C ILE A 127 4.62 -40.84 -9.39
N VAL A 128 5.13 -41.12 -8.18
CA VAL A 128 4.81 -40.36 -6.97
C VAL A 128 5.92 -39.32 -6.77
N LEU A 129 5.59 -38.03 -6.85
CA LEU A 129 6.59 -36.96 -6.72
C LEU A 129 6.71 -36.52 -5.27
N VAL A 130 7.91 -36.56 -4.70
CA VAL A 130 8.22 -35.91 -3.42
C VAL A 130 9.30 -34.86 -3.66
N ALA A 131 8.94 -33.59 -3.65
CA ALA A 131 9.87 -32.51 -3.92
C ALA A 131 10.13 -31.63 -2.70
N THR A 132 11.34 -31.08 -2.55
CA THR A 132 11.68 -30.16 -1.45
C THR A 132 11.84 -28.73 -1.95
N THR A 133 11.50 -27.76 -1.10
CA THR A 133 11.81 -26.34 -1.35
C THR A 133 11.98 -25.57 -0.06
N THR A 134 12.86 -24.56 -0.08
CA THR A 134 13.02 -23.53 0.95
C THR A 134 12.25 -22.25 0.60
N GLU A 135 11.91 -22.07 -0.66
CA GLU A 135 11.09 -20.96 -1.16
C GLU A 135 9.61 -21.30 -1.08
N ASN A 136 8.78 -20.26 -0.98
CA ASN A 136 7.33 -20.40 -0.91
C ASN A 136 6.81 -21.13 -2.18
N PRO A 137 6.16 -22.30 -2.03
CA PRO A 137 5.70 -23.11 -3.16
C PRO A 137 4.81 -22.36 -4.16
N SER A 138 3.98 -21.41 -3.71
CA SER A 138 3.06 -20.68 -4.59
C SER A 138 3.76 -19.81 -5.63
N PHE A 139 5.01 -19.41 -5.37
CA PHE A 139 5.83 -18.62 -6.28
C PHE A 139 6.80 -19.49 -7.09
N ALA A 140 7.44 -20.46 -6.42
CA ALA A 140 8.51 -21.26 -7.00
C ALA A 140 8.02 -22.43 -7.88
N ILE A 141 6.78 -22.90 -7.69
CA ILE A 141 6.24 -24.09 -8.35
C ILE A 141 5.07 -23.73 -9.25
N VAL A 142 5.02 -24.30 -10.46
CA VAL A 142 3.91 -24.08 -11.40
C VAL A 142 2.57 -24.53 -10.80
N PRO A 143 1.48 -23.73 -10.96
CA PRO A 143 0.17 -24.05 -10.35
C PRO A 143 -0.37 -25.43 -10.70
N ALA A 144 -0.11 -25.90 -11.93
CA ALA A 144 -0.51 -27.23 -12.37
C ALA A 144 0.13 -28.36 -11.55
N LEU A 145 1.38 -28.22 -11.12
CA LEU A 145 2.02 -29.22 -10.28
C LEU A 145 1.54 -29.13 -8.83
N LEU A 146 1.37 -27.90 -8.32
CA LEU A 146 0.84 -27.65 -6.97
C LEU A 146 -0.54 -28.25 -6.75
N SER A 147 -1.46 -28.13 -7.72
CA SER A 147 -2.82 -28.67 -7.57
C SER A 147 -2.87 -30.20 -7.47
N ARG A 148 -1.76 -30.89 -7.76
CA ARG A 148 -1.62 -32.36 -7.75
C ARG A 148 -0.71 -32.85 -6.63
N CYS A 149 -0.19 -31.93 -5.80
CA CYS A 149 0.71 -32.25 -4.70
C CYS A 149 0.16 -31.71 -3.38
N ARG A 150 0.34 -32.48 -2.31
CA ARG A 150 0.05 -32.00 -0.95
C ARG A 150 1.26 -31.24 -0.40
N ILE A 151 1.04 -30.04 0.10
CA ILE A 151 2.10 -29.28 0.79
C ILE A 151 2.23 -29.79 2.23
N LEU A 152 3.45 -30.18 2.62
CA LEU A 152 3.81 -30.61 3.97
C LEU A 152 4.80 -29.61 4.56
N TYR A 153 4.36 -28.91 5.61
CA TYR A 153 5.10 -27.80 6.22
C TYR A 153 6.05 -28.28 7.31
N PHE A 154 7.34 -28.08 7.10
CA PHE A 154 8.40 -28.29 8.08
C PHE A 154 8.59 -27.03 8.92
N LYS A 155 8.57 -27.20 10.24
CA LYS A 155 8.78 -26.10 11.18
C LYS A 155 10.27 -25.86 11.41
N LYS A 156 10.62 -24.63 11.80
CA LYS A 156 11.93 -24.32 12.39
C LYS A 156 12.10 -25.11 13.68
N LEU A 157 13.27 -25.70 13.93
CA LEU A 157 13.50 -26.49 15.14
C LEU A 157 13.58 -25.59 16.36
N SER A 158 12.98 -26.03 17.47
CA SER A 158 13.11 -25.30 18.74
C SER A 158 14.47 -25.55 19.38
N ASP A 159 14.89 -24.68 20.30
CA ASP A 159 16.13 -24.85 21.05
C ASP A 159 16.15 -26.19 21.81
N LYS A 160 14.98 -26.64 22.29
CA LYS A 160 14.84 -27.96 22.94
C LYS A 160 15.08 -29.11 21.96
N ASP A 161 14.62 -28.98 20.71
CA ASP A 161 14.84 -29.98 19.67
C ASP A 161 16.31 -30.01 19.23
N LEU A 162 16.90 -28.84 19.02
CA LEU A 162 18.31 -28.70 18.68
C LEU A 162 19.21 -29.25 19.80
N MET A 163 18.87 -29.01 21.07
CA MET A 163 19.61 -29.55 22.19
C MET A 163 19.60 -31.09 22.21
N LYS A 164 18.48 -31.73 21.86
CA LYS A 164 18.42 -33.20 21.72
C LYS A 164 19.34 -33.69 20.61
N ILE A 165 19.36 -33.00 19.47
CA ILE A 165 20.24 -33.33 18.33
C ILE A 165 21.70 -33.15 18.74
N LEU A 166 22.04 -32.04 19.41
CA LEU A 166 23.38 -31.73 19.88
C LEU A 166 23.91 -32.81 20.81
N LYS A 167 23.14 -33.21 21.83
CA LYS A 167 23.56 -34.24 22.79
C LYS A 167 23.79 -35.60 22.13
N LYS A 168 22.92 -35.99 21.19
CA LYS A 168 23.12 -37.20 20.38
C LYS A 168 24.40 -37.11 19.56
N ALA A 169 24.67 -35.96 18.94
CA ALA A 169 25.84 -35.74 18.11
C ALA A 169 27.14 -35.72 18.93
N ALA A 170 27.14 -35.04 20.07
CA ALA A 170 28.28 -34.98 20.98
C ALA A 170 28.67 -36.36 21.51
N GLY A 171 27.67 -37.20 21.85
CA GLY A 171 27.89 -38.59 22.25
C GLY A 171 28.51 -39.46 21.14
N VAL A 172 28.15 -39.22 19.87
CA VAL A 172 28.75 -39.93 18.73
C VAL A 172 30.21 -39.52 18.50
N LEU A 173 30.54 -38.25 18.71
CA LEU A 173 31.91 -37.73 18.60
C LEU A 173 32.75 -37.92 19.87
N ASN A 174 32.14 -38.40 20.95
CA ASN A 174 32.76 -38.52 22.27
C ASN A 174 33.43 -37.21 22.75
N ILE A 175 32.77 -36.07 22.51
CA ILE A 175 33.23 -34.75 22.92
C ILE A 175 32.54 -34.31 24.21
N ASP A 176 33.31 -33.75 25.14
CA ASP A 176 32.82 -33.19 26.40
C ASP A 176 32.62 -31.68 26.24
N LEU A 177 31.37 -31.23 26.38
CA LEU A 177 30.96 -29.83 26.23
C LEU A 177 30.43 -29.30 27.56
N GLU A 178 30.85 -28.09 27.93
CA GLU A 178 30.19 -27.38 29.03
C GLU A 178 28.77 -26.97 28.63
N GLU A 179 27.84 -26.93 29.60
CA GLU A 179 26.44 -26.56 29.36
C GLU A 179 26.29 -25.16 28.72
N SER A 180 27.20 -24.24 29.07
CA SER A 180 27.27 -22.89 28.49
C SER A 180 27.58 -22.93 26.99
N VAL A 181 28.51 -23.80 26.57
CA VAL A 181 28.87 -24.06 25.17
C VAL A 181 27.74 -24.74 24.42
N GLU A 182 27.06 -25.73 25.02
CA GLU A 182 25.90 -26.38 24.41
C GLU A 182 24.82 -25.35 24.04
N LYS A 183 24.50 -24.44 24.98
CA LYS A 183 23.53 -23.37 24.77
C LYS A 183 23.97 -22.39 23.68
N ALA A 184 25.26 -22.02 23.66
CA ALA A 184 25.80 -21.11 22.66
C ALA A 184 25.73 -21.72 21.25
N ILE A 185 26.10 -22.99 21.07
CA ILE A 185 25.98 -23.69 19.78
C ILE A 185 24.52 -23.76 19.33
N VAL A 186 23.59 -24.12 20.22
CA VAL A 186 22.15 -24.17 19.89
C VAL A 186 21.63 -22.80 19.46
N ARG A 187 22.03 -21.71 20.14
CA ARG A 187 21.64 -20.34 19.76
C ARG A 187 22.21 -19.97 18.40
N HIS A 188 23.50 -20.19 18.18
CA HIS A 188 24.18 -19.91 16.91
C HIS A 188 23.56 -20.68 15.73
N SER A 189 22.98 -21.84 15.99
CA SER A 189 22.34 -22.67 14.97
C SER A 189 21.02 -22.10 14.45
N GLU A 190 20.38 -21.18 15.19
CA GLU A 190 19.14 -20.52 14.79
C GLU A 190 18.08 -21.48 14.22
N GLY A 191 17.80 -22.59 14.89
CA GLY A 191 16.79 -23.56 14.42
C GLY A 191 17.18 -24.43 13.21
N ASP A 192 18.42 -24.34 12.71
CA ASP A 192 18.98 -25.15 11.63
C ASP A 192 19.88 -26.27 12.19
N ALA A 193 19.45 -27.53 12.08
CA ALA A 193 20.23 -28.67 12.57
C ALA A 193 21.50 -28.94 11.75
N ARG A 194 21.54 -28.57 10.46
CA ARG A 194 22.74 -28.73 9.65
C ARG A 194 23.82 -27.74 10.08
N LYS A 195 23.44 -26.48 10.32
CA LYS A 195 24.34 -25.45 10.91
C LYS A 195 24.89 -25.95 12.25
N LEU A 196 24.01 -26.46 13.13
CA LEU A 196 24.39 -27.04 14.41
C LEU A 196 25.45 -28.14 14.31
N LEU A 197 25.19 -29.13 13.46
CA LEU A 197 26.09 -30.29 13.32
C LEU A 197 27.43 -29.89 12.70
N ASN A 198 27.42 -28.97 11.74
CA ASN A 198 28.65 -28.43 11.14
C ASN A 198 29.47 -27.66 12.17
N THR A 199 28.83 -26.80 12.98
CA THR A 199 29.51 -26.08 14.06
C THR A 199 30.14 -27.05 15.06
N LEU A 200 29.40 -28.08 15.50
CA LEU A 200 29.94 -29.11 16.39
C LEU A 200 31.11 -29.87 15.78
N GLU A 201 31.04 -30.21 14.48
CA GLU A 201 32.11 -30.89 13.76
C GLU A 201 33.39 -30.03 13.71
N ILE A 202 33.26 -28.73 13.48
CA ILE A 202 34.39 -27.78 13.53
C ILE A 202 34.99 -27.71 14.94
N VAL A 203 34.15 -27.58 15.97
CA VAL A 203 34.57 -27.56 17.37
C VAL A 203 35.34 -28.85 17.72
N HIS A 204 34.84 -30.01 17.28
CA HIS A 204 35.51 -31.29 17.49
C HIS A 204 36.86 -31.38 16.77
N GLN A 205 36.96 -30.88 15.53
CA GLN A 205 38.22 -30.86 14.78
C GLN A 205 39.27 -29.94 15.44
N ALA A 206 38.84 -28.80 15.97
CA ALA A 206 39.73 -27.83 16.60
C ALA A 206 40.23 -28.27 17.99
N PHE A 207 39.34 -28.81 18.83
CA PHE A 207 39.63 -29.06 20.25
C PHE A 207 39.79 -30.55 20.62
N LYS A 208 39.40 -31.48 19.73
CA LYS A 208 39.49 -32.94 19.93
C LYS A 208 38.94 -33.40 21.29
N ASN A 209 39.77 -34.08 22.09
CA ASN A 209 39.41 -34.71 23.37
C ASN A 209 39.48 -33.74 24.56
N LYS A 210 39.65 -32.43 24.33
CA LYS A 210 39.63 -31.43 25.40
C LYS A 210 38.20 -30.98 25.65
N ARG A 211 37.89 -30.70 26.92
CA ARG A 211 36.64 -30.03 27.30
C ARG A 211 36.66 -28.61 26.74
N VAL A 212 35.63 -28.25 25.99
CA VAL A 212 35.52 -26.96 25.30
C VAL A 212 34.84 -25.94 26.23
N THR A 213 35.42 -24.75 26.35
CA THR A 213 34.88 -23.63 27.14
C THR A 213 34.15 -22.60 26.25
N LEU A 214 33.46 -21.64 26.85
CA LEU A 214 32.78 -20.56 26.10
C LEU A 214 33.79 -19.67 25.35
N GLU A 215 34.94 -19.37 25.96
CA GLU A 215 36.00 -18.53 25.39
C GLU A 215 36.64 -19.19 24.15
N ASP A 216 36.81 -20.52 24.19
CA ASP A 216 37.25 -21.32 23.04
C ASP A 216 36.26 -21.21 21.87
N LEU A 217 34.95 -21.26 22.16
CA LEU A 217 33.89 -21.15 21.17
C LEU A 217 33.82 -19.74 20.56
N GLU A 218 34.00 -18.70 21.37
CA GLU A 218 34.01 -17.30 20.93
C GLU A 218 35.22 -16.98 20.05
N THR A 219 36.39 -17.53 20.39
CA THR A 219 37.59 -17.42 19.56
C THR A 219 37.38 -18.08 18.20
N LEU A 220 36.61 -19.17 18.16
CA LEU A 220 36.39 -19.96 16.96
C LEU A 220 35.22 -19.45 16.09
N LEU A 221 34.17 -18.89 16.70
CA LEU A 221 32.94 -18.44 16.01
C LEU A 221 32.79 -16.90 15.93
N GLY A 222 33.63 -16.14 16.65
CA GLY A 222 33.46 -14.70 16.89
C GLY A 222 32.40 -14.42 17.99
N ASN A 223 32.63 -13.42 18.85
CA ASN A 223 31.81 -13.04 20.03
C ASN A 223 30.34 -13.54 20.04
N VAL A 224 30.08 -14.62 20.78
CA VAL A 224 28.75 -15.27 20.93
C VAL A 224 28.07 -14.91 22.26
N SER A 225 28.72 -14.20 23.18
CA SER A 225 28.34 -14.14 24.60
C SER A 225 27.16 -13.24 25.00
N GLY A 226 26.63 -12.38 24.13
CA GLY A 226 25.66 -11.37 24.58
C GLY A 226 24.19 -11.77 24.54
N TYR A 227 23.81 -12.75 23.70
CA TYR A 227 22.45 -12.76 23.16
C TYR A 227 21.53 -13.80 23.79
N THR A 228 20.61 -13.35 24.65
CA THR A 228 19.45 -14.15 25.09
C THR A 228 18.23 -13.86 24.22
N LYS A 229 17.28 -14.80 24.11
CA LYS A 229 16.01 -14.57 23.39
C LYS A 229 15.23 -13.37 23.94
N GLU A 230 15.32 -13.10 25.24
CA GLU A 230 14.70 -11.94 25.87
C GLU A 230 15.40 -10.65 25.43
N SER A 231 16.73 -10.62 25.50
CA SER A 231 17.55 -9.50 24.99
C SER A 231 17.31 -9.22 23.50
N HIS A 232 17.07 -10.25 22.68
CA HIS A 232 16.70 -10.08 21.27
C HIS A 232 15.43 -9.25 21.09
N TYR A 233 14.35 -9.67 21.76
CA TYR A 233 13.07 -8.97 21.64
C TYR A 233 13.12 -7.59 22.27
N ASP A 234 13.82 -7.43 23.39
CA ASP A 234 13.90 -6.16 24.09
C ASP A 234 14.67 -5.11 23.27
N PHE A 235 15.83 -5.46 22.72
CA PHE A 235 16.61 -4.56 21.87
C PHE A 235 15.89 -4.25 20.55
N ALA A 236 15.30 -5.26 19.89
CA ALA A 236 14.55 -5.04 18.65
C ALA A 236 13.30 -4.17 18.88
N SER A 237 12.65 -4.35 20.03
CA SER A 237 11.48 -3.56 20.44
C SER A 237 11.88 -2.13 20.80
N ALA A 238 12.99 -1.95 21.53
CA ALA A 238 13.54 -0.64 21.86
C ALA A 238 13.95 0.11 20.59
N PHE A 239 14.68 -0.54 19.67
CA PHE A 239 15.05 0.00 18.36
C PHE A 239 13.84 0.54 17.58
N ILE A 240 12.77 -0.26 17.48
CA ILE A 240 11.56 0.13 16.73
C ILE A 240 10.80 1.25 17.44
N LYS A 241 10.71 1.22 18.78
CA LYS A 241 10.09 2.30 19.56
C LYS A 241 10.90 3.60 19.47
N SER A 242 12.23 3.53 19.42
CA SER A 242 13.09 4.70 19.23
C SER A 242 12.84 5.34 17.87
N MET A 243 12.80 4.55 16.78
CA MET A 243 12.43 5.08 15.46
C MET A 243 11.02 5.67 15.46
N ARG A 244 10.04 5.00 16.09
CA ARG A 244 8.65 5.49 16.22
C ARG A 244 8.58 6.80 17.00
N GLY A 245 9.42 6.94 18.02
CA GLY A 245 9.55 8.14 18.85
C GLY A 245 10.38 9.26 18.22
N ASN A 246 10.83 9.11 16.97
CA ASN A 246 11.70 10.04 16.26
C ASN A 246 13.02 10.33 16.98
N ASP A 247 13.57 9.35 17.70
CA ASP A 247 14.89 9.46 18.34
C ASP A 247 15.95 8.67 17.55
N PRO A 248 16.67 9.33 16.61
CA PRO A 248 17.70 8.66 15.83
C PRO A 248 18.89 8.22 16.69
N ASN A 249 19.18 8.89 17.81
CA ASN A 249 20.31 8.53 18.66
C ASN A 249 20.08 7.18 19.32
N ALA A 250 18.91 7.01 19.93
CA ALA A 250 18.52 5.74 20.55
C ALA A 250 18.38 4.63 19.49
N ALA A 251 17.80 4.94 18.32
CA ALA A 251 17.68 3.97 17.23
C ALA A 251 19.06 3.44 16.78
N VAL A 252 20.02 4.32 16.52
CA VAL A 252 21.38 3.94 16.14
C VAL A 252 22.07 3.15 17.26
N TYR A 253 21.93 3.57 18.52
CA TYR A 253 22.49 2.86 19.66
C TYR A 253 22.00 1.39 19.72
N TYR A 254 20.68 1.17 19.69
CA TYR A 254 20.13 -0.18 19.75
C TYR A 254 20.49 -1.01 18.52
N LEU A 255 20.54 -0.40 17.33
CA LEU A 255 20.95 -1.07 16.10
C LEU A 255 22.38 -1.58 16.18
N VAL A 256 23.33 -0.71 16.53
CA VAL A 256 24.75 -1.09 16.62
C VAL A 256 24.95 -2.14 17.70
N LYS A 257 24.28 -2.00 18.86
CA LYS A 257 24.36 -3.01 19.92
C LYS A 257 23.78 -4.35 19.52
N MET A 258 22.68 -4.39 18.75
CA MET A 258 22.17 -5.65 18.19
C MET A 258 23.21 -6.32 17.29
N ILE A 259 23.87 -5.56 16.41
CA ILE A 259 24.92 -6.09 15.52
C ILE A 259 26.13 -6.60 16.31
N GLU A 260 26.63 -5.84 17.30
CA GLU A 260 27.73 -6.27 18.16
C GLU A 260 27.41 -7.54 18.98
N MET A 261 26.13 -7.74 19.32
CA MET A 261 25.65 -8.94 20.00
C MET A 261 25.37 -10.11 19.05
N GLY A 262 25.66 -9.97 17.75
CA GLY A 262 25.53 -11.02 16.75
C GLY A 262 24.13 -11.16 16.15
N GLU A 263 23.27 -10.14 16.22
CA GLU A 263 21.99 -10.15 15.52
C GLU A 263 22.19 -10.18 14.00
N ASP A 264 21.34 -10.94 13.31
CA ASP A 264 21.34 -11.00 11.84
C ASP A 264 21.00 -9.62 11.26
N PRO A 265 21.89 -8.99 10.47
CA PRO A 265 21.62 -7.74 9.76
C PRO A 265 20.32 -7.78 8.95
N ARG A 266 19.97 -8.95 8.38
CA ARG A 266 18.76 -9.15 7.60
C ARG A 266 17.52 -9.07 8.48
N PHE A 267 17.60 -9.47 9.74
CA PHE A 267 16.50 -9.30 10.69
C PHE A 267 16.21 -7.82 10.93
N ILE A 268 17.25 -7.01 11.18
CA ILE A 268 17.12 -5.56 11.39
C ILE A 268 16.53 -4.90 10.13
N ALA A 269 17.06 -5.24 8.94
CA ALA A 269 16.55 -4.74 7.67
C ALA A 269 15.07 -5.08 7.45
N ARG A 270 14.66 -6.34 7.73
CA ARG A 270 13.23 -6.74 7.67
C ARG A 270 12.36 -5.90 8.60
N ARG A 271 12.83 -5.61 9.82
CA ARG A 271 12.08 -4.78 10.78
C ARG A 271 11.93 -3.34 10.28
N MET A 272 12.96 -2.78 9.63
CA MET A 272 12.89 -1.46 9.01
C MET A 272 11.94 -1.41 7.80
N ILE A 273 11.88 -2.46 6.97
CA ILE A 273 10.90 -2.56 5.87
C ILE A 273 9.46 -2.53 6.40
N ILE A 274 9.19 -3.31 7.45
CA ILE A 274 7.86 -3.32 8.09
C ILE A 274 7.55 -1.94 8.67
N PHE A 275 8.50 -1.35 9.40
CA PHE A 275 8.37 -0.03 10.00
C PHE A 275 8.07 1.06 8.96
N ALA A 276 8.75 1.03 7.80
CA ALA A 276 8.51 1.98 6.72
C ALA A 276 7.06 1.95 6.20
N SER A 277 6.40 0.79 6.24
CA SER A 277 5.00 0.67 5.81
C SER A 277 3.99 0.91 6.95
N GLU A 278 4.34 0.52 8.17
CA GLU A 278 3.46 0.56 9.34
C GLU A 278 3.43 1.93 10.03
N ASP A 279 4.60 2.54 10.20
CA ASP A 279 4.80 3.72 11.06
C ASP A 279 5.12 4.99 10.27
N VAL A 280 5.59 4.88 9.02
CA VAL A 280 5.83 6.01 8.10
C VAL A 280 4.74 6.07 7.03
N GLY A 281 4.51 4.95 6.34
CA GLY A 281 3.41 4.81 5.39
C GLY A 281 3.50 5.80 4.23
N LEU A 282 2.38 6.44 3.89
CA LEU A 282 2.32 7.41 2.80
C LEU A 282 2.71 8.83 3.24
N ALA A 283 3.05 9.05 4.51
CA ALA A 283 3.57 10.34 4.94
C ALA A 283 4.94 10.63 4.31
N ASP A 284 5.69 9.58 3.99
CA ASP A 284 6.85 9.63 3.10
C ASP A 284 6.93 8.35 2.26
N PRO A 285 6.48 8.39 1.00
CA PRO A 285 6.47 7.22 0.11
C PRO A 285 7.86 6.63 -0.19
N ASN A 286 8.95 7.40 -0.01
CA ASN A 286 10.30 6.90 -0.27
C ASN A 286 10.84 5.99 0.83
N ALA A 287 10.26 6.02 2.03
CA ALA A 287 10.73 5.25 3.18
C ALA A 287 10.82 3.75 2.89
N LEU A 288 9.81 3.17 2.21
CA LEU A 288 9.82 1.76 1.85
C LEU A 288 10.92 1.45 0.82
N HIS A 289 11.12 2.33 -0.17
CA HIS A 289 12.16 2.16 -1.17
C HIS A 289 13.56 2.16 -0.55
N ILE A 290 13.82 3.07 0.39
CA ILE A 290 15.09 3.15 1.11
C ILE A 290 15.29 1.90 1.98
N ALA A 291 14.27 1.46 2.71
CA ALA A 291 14.36 0.26 3.54
C ALA A 291 14.60 -1.01 2.72
N VAL A 292 13.92 -1.17 1.58
CA VAL A 292 14.15 -2.30 0.66
C VAL A 292 15.55 -2.25 0.05
N SER A 293 15.99 -1.07 -0.40
CA SER A 293 17.34 -0.88 -0.96
C SER A 293 18.41 -1.21 0.09
N THR A 294 18.19 -0.82 1.35
CA THR A 294 19.05 -1.18 2.48
C THR A 294 19.10 -2.69 2.69
N SER A 295 17.96 -3.39 2.62
CA SER A 295 17.95 -4.85 2.71
C SER A 295 18.71 -5.51 1.57
N ILE A 296 18.64 -4.96 0.35
CA ILE A 296 19.43 -5.45 -0.79
C ILE A 296 20.92 -5.20 -0.52
N ALA A 297 21.30 -4.02 -0.04
CA ALA A 297 22.68 -3.70 0.34
C ALA A 297 23.21 -4.66 1.41
N VAL A 298 22.40 -4.99 2.42
CA VAL A 298 22.76 -6.00 3.44
C VAL A 298 23.10 -7.36 2.82
N GLU A 299 22.33 -7.81 1.82
CA GLU A 299 22.59 -9.08 1.14
C GLU A 299 23.84 -9.08 0.25
N HIS A 300 24.15 -7.94 -0.40
CA HIS A 300 25.21 -7.86 -1.40
C HIS A 300 26.55 -7.35 -0.86
N VAL A 301 26.52 -6.49 0.16
CA VAL A 301 27.71 -5.90 0.78
C VAL A 301 28.19 -6.76 1.95
N GLY A 302 27.27 -7.18 2.83
CA GLY A 302 27.62 -7.91 4.06
C GLY A 302 28.28 -7.04 5.13
N LEU A 303 28.50 -7.63 6.31
CA LEU A 303 29.22 -6.98 7.41
C LEU A 303 30.74 -7.05 7.20
N PRO A 304 31.51 -6.04 7.69
CA PRO A 304 31.06 -4.91 8.50
C PRO A 304 30.47 -3.71 7.72
N GLU A 305 30.71 -3.60 6.41
CA GLU A 305 30.41 -2.39 5.64
C GLU A 305 28.91 -2.07 5.57
N CYS A 306 28.04 -3.09 5.53
CA CYS A 306 26.59 -2.88 5.47
C CYS A 306 26.00 -2.26 6.75
N LEU A 307 26.77 -2.20 7.84
CA LEU A 307 26.36 -1.50 9.05
C LEU A 307 26.07 -0.02 8.77
N MET A 308 26.85 0.62 7.89
CA MET A 308 26.62 2.01 7.52
C MET A 308 25.26 2.19 6.82
N ASN A 309 24.90 1.28 5.91
CA ASN A 309 23.60 1.32 5.22
C ASN A 309 22.43 1.12 6.20
N LEU A 310 22.59 0.20 7.15
CA LEU A 310 21.60 -0.03 8.21
C LEU A 310 21.40 1.23 9.08
N VAL A 311 22.49 1.88 9.48
CA VAL A 311 22.47 3.11 10.28
C VAL A 311 21.82 4.26 9.49
N GLU A 312 22.20 4.46 8.23
CA GLU A 312 21.62 5.49 7.36
C GLU A 312 20.10 5.32 7.25
N CYS A 313 19.64 4.10 7.00
CA CYS A 313 18.21 3.79 6.93
C CYS A 313 17.49 4.04 8.25
N ALA A 314 18.07 3.61 9.39
CA ALA A 314 17.48 3.83 10.70
C ALA A 314 17.33 5.32 11.03
N VAL A 315 18.34 6.14 10.71
CA VAL A 315 18.28 7.60 10.89
C VAL A 315 17.19 8.20 9.99
N TYR A 316 17.15 7.82 8.71
CA TYR A 316 16.12 8.27 7.78
C TYR A 316 14.71 7.96 8.31
N LEU A 317 14.45 6.70 8.67
CA LEU A 317 13.15 6.27 9.19
C LEU A 317 12.80 6.92 10.52
N SER A 318 13.77 7.25 11.36
CA SER A 318 13.55 8.00 12.61
C SER A 318 13.10 9.43 12.32
N LEU A 319 13.68 10.10 11.33
CA LEU A 319 13.37 11.49 10.98
C LEU A 319 12.15 11.63 10.07
N ALA A 320 11.73 10.56 9.38
CA ALA A 320 10.57 10.57 8.50
C ALA A 320 9.26 10.91 9.26
N PRO A 321 8.33 11.64 8.64
CA PRO A 321 7.02 11.91 9.25
C PRO A 321 6.28 10.59 9.56
N LYS A 322 5.64 10.51 10.73
CA LYS A 322 5.00 9.28 11.18
C LYS A 322 3.52 9.24 10.83
N SER A 323 3.12 8.21 10.09
CA SER A 323 1.72 7.89 9.83
C SER A 323 1.50 6.39 9.77
N ASN A 324 0.53 5.92 10.56
CA ASN A 324 0.03 4.55 10.53
C ASN A 324 -1.33 4.44 9.83
N SER A 325 -1.69 5.42 8.99
CA SER A 325 -2.97 5.47 8.27
C SER A 325 -3.20 4.21 7.41
N VAL A 326 -2.16 3.73 6.73
CA VAL A 326 -2.19 2.54 5.88
C VAL A 326 -2.39 1.28 6.73
N TYR A 327 -1.70 1.17 7.85
CA TYR A 327 -1.86 0.06 8.80
C TYR A 327 -3.29 0.01 9.36
N LEU A 328 -3.83 1.16 9.77
CA LEU A 328 -5.20 1.26 10.28
C LEU A 328 -6.24 0.91 9.21
N ALA A 329 -6.02 1.32 7.96
CA ALA A 329 -6.89 0.96 6.84
C ALA A 329 -6.93 -0.56 6.60
N MET A 330 -5.76 -1.22 6.60
CA MET A 330 -5.68 -2.68 6.50
C MET A 330 -6.42 -3.36 7.66
N LYS A 331 -6.20 -2.90 8.90
CA LYS A 331 -6.86 -3.45 10.09
C LYS A 331 -8.37 -3.29 10.02
N LYS A 332 -8.85 -2.12 9.63
CA LYS A 332 -10.29 -1.86 9.45
C LYS A 332 -10.92 -2.85 8.47
N VAL A 333 -10.28 -3.12 7.33
CA VAL A 333 -10.80 -4.09 6.34
C VAL A 333 -10.82 -5.52 6.90
N GLN A 334 -9.82 -5.92 7.69
CA GLN A 334 -9.79 -7.25 8.31
C GLN A 334 -10.94 -7.50 9.30
N GLU A 335 -11.55 -6.43 9.82
CA GLU A 335 -12.68 -6.48 10.77
C GLU A 335 -14.05 -6.35 10.07
N LEU A 336 -14.10 -5.93 8.80
CA LEU A 336 -15.34 -5.79 8.04
C LEU A 336 -15.86 -7.15 7.52
N PRO A 337 -17.19 -7.31 7.36
CA PRO A 337 -17.76 -8.52 6.80
C PRO A 337 -17.39 -8.69 5.32
N VAL A 338 -17.29 -9.95 4.87
CA VAL A 338 -17.14 -10.27 3.46
C VAL A 338 -18.47 -10.08 2.74
N GLU A 339 -18.49 -9.23 1.72
CA GLU A 339 -19.65 -8.92 0.90
C GLU A 339 -19.39 -9.24 -0.58
N ASP A 340 -20.46 -9.41 -1.35
CA ASP A 340 -20.38 -9.69 -2.77
C ASP A 340 -19.86 -8.48 -3.57
N VAL A 341 -19.02 -8.75 -4.57
CA VAL A 341 -18.53 -7.73 -5.51
C VAL A 341 -19.70 -7.19 -6.34
N PRO A 342 -19.89 -5.86 -6.46
CA PRO A 342 -20.90 -5.26 -7.34
C PRO A 342 -20.82 -5.79 -8.78
N LEU A 343 -21.96 -6.08 -9.41
CA LEU A 343 -22.02 -6.71 -10.74
C LEU A 343 -21.23 -5.93 -11.81
N PHE A 344 -21.32 -4.60 -11.79
CA PHE A 344 -20.61 -3.73 -12.73
C PHE A 344 -19.07 -3.76 -12.57
N LEU A 345 -18.54 -4.27 -11.45
CA LEU A 345 -17.10 -4.47 -11.24
C LEU A 345 -16.63 -5.90 -11.56
N ARG A 346 -17.55 -6.84 -11.80
CA ARG A 346 -17.19 -8.22 -12.10
C ARG A 346 -16.70 -8.33 -13.54
N ASN A 347 -15.70 -9.18 -13.76
CA ASN A 347 -15.15 -9.41 -15.09
C ASN A 347 -16.05 -10.35 -15.92
N PRO A 348 -16.59 -9.91 -17.08
CA PRO A 348 -17.44 -10.74 -17.93
C PRO A 348 -16.63 -11.57 -18.93
N VAL A 349 -16.03 -12.68 -18.46
CA VAL A 349 -15.15 -13.52 -19.29
C VAL A 349 -15.90 -14.46 -20.24
N THR A 350 -17.12 -14.89 -19.87
CA THR A 350 -17.94 -15.80 -20.69
C THR A 350 -19.25 -15.15 -21.15
N GLU A 351 -19.84 -15.69 -22.22
CA GLU A 351 -21.15 -15.24 -22.72
C GLU A 351 -22.27 -15.39 -21.68
N GLU A 352 -22.19 -16.41 -20.82
CA GLU A 352 -23.14 -16.58 -19.72
C GLU A 352 -22.96 -15.50 -18.63
N MET A 353 -21.73 -15.07 -18.35
CA MET A 353 -21.45 -13.98 -17.40
C MET A 353 -21.97 -12.64 -17.92
N LYS A 354 -21.81 -12.35 -19.22
CA LYS A 354 -22.40 -11.17 -19.86
C LYS A 354 -23.92 -11.18 -19.74
N LYS A 355 -24.58 -12.31 -20.00
CA LYS A 355 -26.04 -12.47 -19.82
C LYS A 355 -26.51 -12.27 -18.38
N ARG A 356 -25.64 -12.49 -17.39
CA ARG A 356 -25.90 -12.23 -15.96
C ARG A 356 -25.59 -10.79 -15.53
N GLY A 357 -25.29 -9.89 -16.47
CA GLY A 357 -25.05 -8.47 -16.22
C GLY A 357 -23.66 -8.16 -15.63
N TYR A 358 -22.67 -9.02 -15.85
CA TYR A 358 -21.31 -8.77 -15.33
C TYR A 358 -20.66 -7.66 -16.15
N GLY A 359 -20.07 -6.67 -15.47
CA GLY A 359 -19.43 -5.51 -16.12
C GLY A 359 -20.41 -4.53 -16.77
N GLU A 360 -21.72 -4.81 -16.75
CA GLU A 360 -22.73 -3.90 -17.28
C GLU A 360 -22.77 -2.62 -16.43
N GLY A 361 -22.69 -1.46 -17.08
CA GLY A 361 -22.64 -0.16 -16.40
C GLY A 361 -21.26 0.23 -15.85
N TYR A 362 -20.20 -0.54 -16.13
CA TYR A 362 -18.84 -0.12 -15.80
C TYR A 362 -18.42 1.10 -16.62
N LEU A 363 -18.04 2.17 -15.94
CA LEU A 363 -17.47 3.37 -16.54
C LEU A 363 -15.95 3.32 -16.43
N TYR A 364 -15.27 3.20 -17.56
CA TYR A 364 -13.81 3.10 -17.61
C TYR A 364 -13.16 4.47 -17.39
N PRO A 365 -12.41 4.70 -16.28
CA PRO A 365 -12.02 6.05 -15.89
C PRO A 365 -11.18 6.83 -16.90
N HIS A 366 -10.39 6.16 -17.76
CA HIS A 366 -9.58 6.84 -18.77
C HIS A 366 -10.43 7.56 -19.83
N ASP A 367 -11.65 7.07 -20.09
CA ASP A 367 -12.59 7.73 -21.00
C ASP A 367 -13.19 9.01 -20.39
N PHE A 368 -13.02 9.21 -19.08
CA PHE A 368 -13.56 10.33 -18.30
C PHE A 368 -12.44 11.17 -17.64
N GLY A 369 -11.26 11.26 -18.26
CA GLY A 369 -10.16 12.09 -17.75
C GLY A 369 -9.47 11.53 -16.51
N GLY A 370 -9.60 10.22 -16.26
CA GLY A 370 -8.90 9.50 -15.19
C GLY A 370 -9.68 9.36 -13.88
N PHE A 371 -10.93 9.81 -13.82
CA PHE A 371 -11.77 9.70 -12.62
C PHE A 371 -13.26 9.56 -12.94
N VAL A 372 -13.94 8.65 -12.24
CA VAL A 372 -15.39 8.52 -12.28
C VAL A 372 -15.92 8.46 -10.86
N LYS A 373 -16.90 9.32 -10.55
CA LYS A 373 -17.59 9.33 -9.25
C LYS A 373 -18.66 8.24 -9.24
N THR A 374 -18.31 7.05 -8.75
CA THR A 374 -19.23 5.93 -8.53
C THR A 374 -18.90 5.18 -7.24
N ASN A 375 -19.84 4.41 -6.68
CA ASN A 375 -19.57 3.62 -5.48
C ASN A 375 -18.89 2.30 -5.82
N TYR A 376 -17.58 2.22 -5.60
CA TYR A 376 -16.80 1.00 -5.84
C TYR A 376 -16.90 -0.05 -4.71
N LEU A 377 -17.40 0.33 -3.53
CA LEU A 377 -17.61 -0.61 -2.43
C LEU A 377 -18.96 -1.32 -2.59
N PRO A 378 -19.14 -2.53 -2.01
CA PRO A 378 -20.45 -3.15 -1.87
C PRO A 378 -21.47 -2.20 -1.24
N GLU A 379 -22.74 -2.33 -1.61
CA GLU A 379 -23.79 -1.39 -1.22
C GLU A 379 -23.89 -1.19 0.31
N LYS A 380 -23.69 -2.25 1.08
CA LYS A 380 -23.70 -2.20 2.55
C LYS A 380 -22.51 -1.43 3.15
N LEU A 381 -21.41 -1.28 2.41
CA LEU A 381 -20.18 -0.63 2.82
C LEU A 381 -19.98 0.73 2.12
N LYS A 382 -20.96 1.23 1.37
CA LYS A 382 -20.83 2.42 0.52
C LYS A 382 -20.36 3.69 1.25
N ASN A 383 -20.77 3.81 2.51
CA ASN A 383 -20.48 4.94 3.39
C ASN A 383 -19.20 4.74 4.23
N GLU A 384 -18.54 3.59 4.14
CA GLU A 384 -17.31 3.35 4.89
C GLU A 384 -16.15 4.15 4.31
N VAL A 385 -15.47 4.89 5.20
CA VAL A 385 -14.16 5.49 4.92
C VAL A 385 -13.11 4.55 5.51
N ILE A 386 -12.49 3.75 4.64
CA ILE A 386 -11.51 2.73 5.05
C ILE A 386 -10.13 3.35 5.27
N PHE A 387 -9.70 4.21 4.34
CA PHE A 387 -8.40 4.88 4.40
C PHE A 387 -8.60 6.35 4.77
N GLN A 388 -8.00 6.76 5.89
CA GLN A 388 -8.05 8.12 6.41
C GLN A 388 -6.62 8.67 6.58
N PRO A 389 -6.16 9.56 5.70
CA PRO A 389 -4.85 10.22 5.86
C PRO A 389 -4.80 11.08 7.13
N LYS A 390 -3.61 11.16 7.75
CA LYS A 390 -3.32 11.88 9.01
C LYS A 390 -2.82 13.31 8.83
N ARG A 391 -2.79 13.83 7.60
CA ARG A 391 -2.40 15.22 7.30
C ARG A 391 -0.95 15.54 7.71
N VAL A 392 -0.05 14.59 7.47
CA VAL A 392 1.37 14.71 7.84
C VAL A 392 2.26 14.28 6.67
N GLY A 393 3.33 15.02 6.42
CA GLY A 393 4.18 14.80 5.25
C GLY A 393 3.38 14.83 3.95
N PHE A 394 3.65 13.87 3.06
CA PHE A 394 3.01 13.75 1.75
C PHE A 394 1.51 13.38 1.83
N GLU A 395 1.02 12.90 2.98
CA GLU A 395 -0.40 12.58 3.14
C GLU A 395 -1.31 13.81 3.08
N GLU A 396 -0.81 15.02 3.33
CA GLU A 396 -1.60 16.23 3.15
C GLU A 396 -1.99 16.42 1.69
N GLU A 397 -1.07 16.20 0.75
CA GLU A 397 -1.36 16.28 -0.69
C GLU A 397 -2.36 15.20 -1.12
N LEU A 398 -2.20 13.97 -0.60
CA LEU A 398 -3.13 12.88 -0.86
C LEU A 398 -4.53 13.19 -0.30
N PHE A 399 -4.61 13.77 0.89
CA PHE A 399 -5.88 14.15 1.50
C PHE A 399 -6.59 15.24 0.70
N GLU A 400 -5.86 16.26 0.24
CA GLU A 400 -6.43 17.31 -0.61
C GLU A 400 -6.87 16.78 -1.98
N ARG A 401 -6.13 15.82 -2.55
CA ARG A 401 -6.57 15.11 -3.75
C ARG A 401 -7.85 14.31 -3.48
N LEU A 402 -7.92 13.58 -2.37
CA LEU A 402 -9.09 12.79 -2.00
C LEU A 402 -10.32 13.66 -1.71
N LYS A 403 -10.16 14.84 -1.10
CA LYS A 403 -11.24 15.82 -0.95
C LYS A 403 -11.82 16.29 -2.28
N ARG A 404 -10.96 16.53 -3.28
CA ARG A 404 -11.40 16.95 -4.63
C ARG A 404 -12.16 15.84 -5.34
N LEU A 405 -11.67 14.61 -5.25
CA LEU A 405 -12.26 13.45 -5.93
C LEU A 405 -13.50 12.94 -5.20
N TRP A 406 -13.48 12.91 -3.87
CA TRP A 406 -14.49 12.30 -3.01
C TRP A 406 -14.92 13.24 -1.86
N PRO A 407 -15.52 14.41 -2.19
CA PRO A 407 -15.86 15.44 -1.21
C PRO A 407 -16.75 14.93 -0.07
N GLU A 408 -17.73 14.08 -0.39
CA GLU A 408 -18.67 13.49 0.59
C GLU A 408 -17.98 12.59 1.62
N LYS A 409 -16.87 11.96 1.27
CA LYS A 409 -16.14 11.03 2.16
C LYS A 409 -15.07 11.73 2.99
N TYR A 410 -14.48 12.80 2.46
CA TYR A 410 -13.30 13.45 3.04
C TYR A 410 -13.53 14.92 3.43
N GLY A 411 -14.77 15.40 3.36
CA GLY A 411 -15.14 16.78 3.74
C GLY A 411 -14.61 17.83 2.77
N GLY A 412 -14.59 17.51 1.47
CA GLY A 412 -14.26 18.46 0.40
C GLY A 412 -15.50 19.22 -0.08
N GLU A 413 -15.30 20.43 -0.61
CA GLU A 413 -16.38 21.21 -1.24
C GLU A 413 -16.53 20.79 -2.72
N SER A 414 -17.78 20.59 -3.15
CA SER A 414 -18.18 20.09 -4.48
C SER A 414 -17.58 20.88 -5.65
N MET A 415 -17.19 20.20 -6.73
CA MET A 415 -16.89 20.83 -8.02
C MET A 415 -18.10 21.63 -8.53
N ALA A 416 -17.84 22.69 -9.30
CA ALA A 416 -18.88 23.52 -9.91
C ALA A 416 -19.74 22.67 -10.87
N GLU A 417 -21.05 22.71 -10.67
CA GLU A 417 -22.04 21.94 -11.41
C GLU A 417 -22.96 22.90 -12.17
N VAL A 418 -22.97 22.81 -13.51
CA VAL A 418 -23.91 23.59 -14.34
C VAL A 418 -25.30 22.98 -14.20
N ARG A 419 -26.23 23.73 -13.61
CA ARG A 419 -27.62 23.33 -13.38
C ARG A 419 -28.53 23.67 -14.55
N LYS A 420 -28.29 24.82 -15.19
CA LYS A 420 -29.08 25.30 -16.32
C LYS A 420 -28.20 26.08 -17.29
N GLU A 421 -28.42 25.89 -18.58
CA GLU A 421 -27.80 26.66 -19.65
C GLU A 421 -28.90 27.26 -20.52
N LEU A 422 -28.76 28.55 -20.83
CA LEU A 422 -29.61 29.35 -21.68
C LEU A 422 -28.74 30.06 -22.71
N GLU A 423 -29.33 30.42 -23.84
CA GLU A 423 -28.67 31.23 -24.87
C GLU A 423 -29.53 32.45 -25.20
N TYR A 424 -28.92 33.63 -25.21
CA TYR A 424 -29.58 34.87 -25.61
C TYR A 424 -28.67 35.67 -26.55
N LYS A 425 -29.14 35.91 -27.79
CA LYS A 425 -28.41 36.60 -28.86
C LYS A 425 -26.96 36.10 -29.05
N GLY A 426 -26.77 34.77 -29.01
CA GLY A 426 -25.47 34.12 -29.19
C GLY A 426 -24.55 34.13 -27.96
N LYS A 427 -25.06 34.55 -26.79
CA LYS A 427 -24.32 34.55 -25.52
C LYS A 427 -24.84 33.44 -24.61
N LYS A 428 -23.94 32.66 -24.00
CA LYS A 428 -24.30 31.58 -23.06
C LYS A 428 -24.50 32.13 -21.67
N ILE A 429 -25.62 31.78 -21.05
CA ILE A 429 -25.96 32.18 -19.69
C ILE A 429 -26.19 30.93 -18.87
N ARG A 430 -25.37 30.71 -17.84
CA ARG A 430 -25.36 29.47 -17.04
C ARG A 430 -25.69 29.72 -15.59
N ILE A 431 -26.55 28.90 -15.02
CA ILE A 431 -26.75 28.80 -13.57
C ILE A 431 -25.85 27.68 -13.06
N VAL A 432 -24.97 28.02 -12.12
CA VAL A 432 -23.92 27.13 -11.63
C VAL A 432 -24.03 27.00 -10.12
N LYS A 433 -24.05 25.76 -9.62
CA LYS A 433 -23.81 25.47 -8.21
C LYS A 433 -22.30 25.33 -8.02
N GLY A 434 -21.65 26.22 -7.29
CA GLY A 434 -20.22 26.13 -7.08
C GLY A 434 -19.60 27.23 -6.24
N ASP A 435 -18.33 27.04 -5.90
CA ASP A 435 -17.50 28.06 -5.27
C ASP A 435 -16.91 28.98 -6.35
N ILE A 436 -17.34 30.25 -6.32
CA ILE A 436 -16.91 31.27 -7.27
C ILE A 436 -15.39 31.49 -7.28
N THR A 437 -14.68 31.19 -6.18
CA THR A 437 -13.22 31.35 -6.12
C THR A 437 -12.47 30.31 -6.98
N ARG A 438 -13.17 29.28 -7.46
CA ARG A 438 -12.61 28.18 -8.25
C ARG A 438 -13.02 28.22 -9.73
N GLU A 439 -13.85 29.18 -10.11
CA GLU A 439 -14.34 29.33 -11.48
C GLU A 439 -13.21 29.64 -12.46
N GLU A 440 -13.22 28.93 -13.60
CA GLU A 440 -12.30 29.15 -14.72
C GLU A 440 -12.96 30.08 -15.74
N VAL A 441 -12.94 31.37 -15.43
CA VAL A 441 -13.49 32.47 -16.26
C VAL A 441 -12.51 33.63 -16.31
N ASP A 442 -12.66 34.57 -17.24
CA ASP A 442 -11.78 35.73 -17.30
C ASP A 442 -11.93 36.66 -16.09
N ALA A 443 -13.16 36.85 -15.59
CA ALA A 443 -13.41 37.61 -14.37
C ALA A 443 -14.44 36.96 -13.44
N ILE A 444 -14.22 37.07 -12.13
CA ILE A 444 -15.24 36.78 -11.13
C ILE A 444 -15.77 38.07 -10.51
N VAL A 445 -17.04 38.07 -10.09
CA VAL A 445 -17.65 39.20 -9.41
C VAL A 445 -17.62 38.97 -7.90
N ASN A 446 -17.10 39.95 -7.17
CA ASN A 446 -17.21 40.02 -5.72
C ASN A 446 -18.44 40.87 -5.35
N ALA A 447 -19.34 40.33 -4.52
CA ALA A 447 -20.39 41.12 -3.88
C ALA A 447 -19.78 41.96 -2.73
N ALA A 448 -19.47 43.22 -3.02
CA ALA A 448 -18.71 44.11 -2.16
C ALA A 448 -19.58 45.08 -1.35
N ASN A 449 -19.01 45.63 -0.27
CA ASN A 449 -19.53 46.81 0.39
C ASN A 449 -18.85 48.08 -0.15
N GLU A 450 -19.41 49.23 0.18
CA GLU A 450 -18.96 50.53 -0.34
C GLU A 450 -17.53 50.93 0.07
N TYR A 451 -16.96 50.26 1.08
CA TYR A 451 -15.59 50.47 1.55
C TYR A 451 -14.61 49.44 1.00
N LEU A 452 -15.07 48.52 0.14
CA LEU A 452 -14.30 47.39 -0.38
C LEU A 452 -13.51 46.62 0.69
N LYS A 453 -14.07 46.51 1.91
CA LYS A 453 -13.47 45.74 3.00
C LYS A 453 -13.97 44.31 2.96
N HIS A 454 -13.09 43.39 2.60
CA HIS A 454 -13.43 42.00 2.27
C HIS A 454 -13.36 41.08 3.49
N GLY A 455 -14.15 41.38 4.52
CA GLY A 455 -14.09 40.69 5.82
C GLY A 455 -14.98 39.44 5.95
N GLY A 456 -15.96 39.24 5.07
CA GLY A 456 -16.95 38.18 5.23
C GLY A 456 -17.67 37.80 3.93
N GLY A 457 -18.48 36.74 3.99
CA GLY A 457 -19.21 36.22 2.83
C GLY A 457 -18.32 35.88 1.64
N VAL A 458 -18.83 36.16 0.44
CA VAL A 458 -18.10 35.97 -0.84
C VAL A 458 -16.82 36.80 -0.88
N ALA A 459 -16.85 38.06 -0.41
CA ALA A 459 -15.69 38.94 -0.39
C ALA A 459 -14.52 38.35 0.41
N GLY A 460 -14.80 37.86 1.62
CA GLY A 460 -13.80 37.20 2.45
C GLY A 460 -13.27 35.91 1.83
N ALA A 461 -14.12 35.14 1.13
CA ALA A 461 -13.69 33.93 0.43
C ALA A 461 -12.71 34.25 -0.70
N ILE A 462 -13.01 35.27 -1.50
CA ILE A 462 -12.18 35.74 -2.61
C ILE A 462 -10.79 36.17 -2.12
N VAL A 463 -10.70 36.96 -1.05
CA VAL A 463 -9.39 37.39 -0.50
C VAL A 463 -8.61 36.23 0.11
N ARG A 464 -9.26 35.27 0.80
CA ARG A 464 -8.58 34.08 1.33
C ARG A 464 -7.98 33.21 0.22
N ALA A 465 -8.69 33.07 -0.89
CA ALA A 465 -8.25 32.26 -2.02
C ALA A 465 -7.23 32.99 -2.91
N GLY A 466 -7.47 34.28 -3.19
CA GLY A 466 -6.63 35.09 -4.09
C GLY A 466 -5.42 35.74 -3.43
N GLY A 467 -5.38 35.85 -2.10
CA GLY A 467 -4.31 36.48 -1.33
C GLY A 467 -4.57 37.96 -1.02
N SER A 468 -3.72 38.53 -0.15
CA SER A 468 -3.88 39.90 0.38
C SER A 468 -3.83 41.00 -0.68
N VAL A 469 -3.17 40.75 -1.82
CA VAL A 469 -3.02 41.70 -2.92
C VAL A 469 -4.36 42.28 -3.40
N ILE A 470 -5.44 41.49 -3.40
CA ILE A 470 -6.78 41.94 -3.78
C ILE A 470 -7.31 43.00 -2.80
N GLN A 471 -7.08 42.80 -1.49
CA GLN A 471 -7.47 43.77 -0.47
C GLN A 471 -6.59 45.02 -0.53
N GLU A 472 -5.29 44.86 -0.78
CA GLU A 472 -4.34 45.98 -0.92
C GLU A 472 -4.69 46.88 -2.11
N GLU A 473 -5.06 46.31 -3.25
CA GLU A 473 -5.54 47.08 -4.41
C GLU A 473 -6.89 47.74 -4.14
N SER A 474 -7.81 47.03 -3.50
CA SER A 474 -9.10 47.59 -3.09
C SER A 474 -8.94 48.79 -2.15
N ASP A 475 -8.01 48.70 -1.20
CA ASP A 475 -7.70 49.77 -0.26
C ASP A 475 -7.14 51.00 -0.98
N ARG A 476 -6.28 50.82 -2.00
CA ARG A 476 -5.80 51.92 -2.84
C ARG A 476 -6.92 52.60 -3.62
N ILE A 477 -7.82 51.82 -4.22
CA ILE A 477 -8.97 52.37 -4.96
C ILE A 477 -9.83 53.25 -4.05
N VAL A 478 -10.10 52.80 -2.81
CA VAL A 478 -10.89 53.59 -1.84
C VAL A 478 -10.13 54.81 -1.33
N GLN A 479 -8.81 54.72 -1.17
CA GLN A 479 -7.98 55.89 -0.84
C GLN A 479 -8.01 56.96 -1.93
N GLU A 480 -8.01 56.56 -3.20
CA GLU A 480 -7.99 57.49 -4.35
C GLU A 480 -9.37 58.06 -4.68
N ARG A 481 -10.42 57.21 -4.66
CA ARG A 481 -11.76 57.56 -5.15
C ARG A 481 -12.78 57.80 -4.06
N GLY A 482 -12.42 57.53 -2.80
CA GLY A 482 -13.37 57.50 -1.69
C GLY A 482 -14.27 56.26 -1.72
N ARG A 483 -15.40 56.37 -1.01
CA ARG A 483 -16.41 55.31 -0.91
C ARG A 483 -17.05 55.02 -2.27
N ILE A 484 -17.11 53.74 -2.66
CA ILE A 484 -17.73 53.32 -3.92
C ILE A 484 -19.26 53.27 -3.75
N PRO A 485 -20.04 54.05 -4.51
CA PRO A 485 -21.49 54.10 -4.34
C PRO A 485 -22.17 52.74 -4.57
N THR A 486 -23.27 52.48 -3.86
CA THR A 486 -24.11 51.33 -4.16
C THR A 486 -24.63 51.41 -5.60
N GLY A 487 -24.54 50.30 -6.33
CA GLY A 487 -24.84 50.21 -7.76
C GLY A 487 -23.62 50.32 -8.67
N GLU A 488 -22.45 50.72 -8.16
CA GLU A 488 -21.22 50.81 -8.94
C GLU A 488 -20.36 49.53 -8.86
N ALA A 489 -19.42 49.40 -9.79
CA ALA A 489 -18.45 48.31 -9.81
C ALA A 489 -17.03 48.79 -10.17
N VAL A 490 -16.01 48.24 -9.50
CA VAL A 490 -14.59 48.53 -9.75
C VAL A 490 -13.79 47.25 -9.95
N VAL A 491 -12.58 47.33 -10.50
CA VAL A 491 -11.78 46.14 -10.86
C VAL A 491 -10.43 46.13 -10.15
N THR A 492 -10.03 44.95 -9.70
CA THR A 492 -8.67 44.65 -9.23
C THR A 492 -8.10 43.44 -9.98
N GLY A 493 -6.80 43.18 -9.82
CA GLY A 493 -6.19 41.91 -10.19
C GLY A 493 -6.72 40.76 -9.33
N ALA A 494 -6.67 39.53 -9.85
CA ALA A 494 -7.23 38.37 -9.17
C ALA A 494 -6.25 37.60 -8.25
N GLY A 495 -5.02 38.10 -8.08
CA GLY A 495 -4.00 37.46 -7.24
C GLY A 495 -3.72 36.00 -7.66
N LYS A 496 -3.96 35.06 -6.74
CA LYS A 496 -3.75 33.61 -6.94
C LYS A 496 -4.95 32.87 -7.51
N LEU A 497 -6.05 33.54 -7.81
CA LEU A 497 -7.24 32.92 -8.40
C LEU A 497 -6.97 32.49 -9.84
N LYS A 498 -7.80 31.59 -10.37
CA LYS A 498 -7.74 31.18 -11.79
C LYS A 498 -8.24 32.25 -12.75
N ALA A 499 -9.14 33.12 -12.28
CA ALA A 499 -9.59 34.28 -13.02
C ALA A 499 -8.47 35.31 -13.20
N LYS A 500 -8.60 36.18 -14.21
CA LYS A 500 -7.65 37.27 -14.46
C LYS A 500 -7.96 38.51 -13.63
N TYR A 501 -9.25 38.77 -13.43
CA TYR A 501 -9.75 39.96 -12.73
C TYR A 501 -10.79 39.62 -11.67
N VAL A 502 -10.89 40.48 -10.66
CA VAL A 502 -12.01 40.51 -9.71
C VAL A 502 -12.76 41.83 -9.90
N ILE A 503 -14.05 41.73 -10.23
CA ILE A 503 -14.94 42.87 -10.37
C ILE A 503 -15.74 43.02 -9.08
N HIS A 504 -15.49 44.08 -8.33
CA HIS A 504 -16.15 44.37 -7.05
C HIS A 504 -17.43 45.16 -7.30
N ALA A 505 -18.57 44.46 -7.32
CA ALA A 505 -19.89 45.07 -7.50
C ALA A 505 -20.51 45.40 -6.14
N VAL A 506 -20.87 46.67 -5.93
CA VAL A 506 -21.41 47.14 -4.67
C VAL A 506 -22.93 47.03 -4.68
N GLY A 507 -23.44 45.97 -4.03
CA GLY A 507 -24.87 45.67 -3.97
C GLY A 507 -25.61 46.41 -2.83
N PRO A 508 -26.93 46.62 -2.94
CA PRO A 508 -27.73 47.25 -1.90
C PRO A 508 -27.97 46.34 -0.70
N VAL A 509 -28.09 46.95 0.49
CA VAL A 509 -28.62 46.28 1.68
C VAL A 509 -30.15 46.31 1.63
N TRP A 510 -30.79 45.17 1.82
CA TRP A 510 -32.25 45.09 1.81
C TRP A 510 -32.88 45.85 2.99
N ARG A 511 -33.79 46.78 2.69
CA ARG A 511 -34.52 47.59 3.68
C ARG A 511 -36.03 47.60 3.42
N GLY A 512 -36.56 46.47 2.96
CA GLY A 512 -37.98 46.29 2.73
C GLY A 512 -38.49 46.71 1.34
N GLY A 513 -37.62 47.18 0.43
CA GLY A 513 -37.96 47.39 -0.98
C GLY A 513 -38.51 48.77 -1.33
N SER A 514 -38.49 49.71 -0.40
CA SER A 514 -39.02 51.09 -0.55
C SER A 514 -37.93 52.15 -0.74
N HIS A 515 -36.67 51.75 -0.87
CA HIS A 515 -35.49 52.63 -0.91
C HIS A 515 -34.74 52.55 -2.24
N GLY A 516 -35.40 52.07 -3.30
CA GLY A 516 -34.79 51.91 -4.63
C GLY A 516 -33.83 50.73 -4.73
N GLU A 517 -33.92 49.76 -3.81
CA GLU A 517 -32.97 48.62 -3.77
C GLU A 517 -32.96 47.82 -5.07
N ASP A 518 -34.09 47.70 -5.77
CA ASP A 518 -34.17 47.00 -7.05
C ASP A 518 -33.33 47.66 -8.14
N GLU A 519 -33.42 48.99 -8.25
CA GLU A 519 -32.66 49.77 -9.22
C GLU A 519 -31.16 49.72 -8.89
N LEU A 520 -30.83 49.75 -7.60
CA LEU A 520 -29.45 49.65 -7.13
C LEU A 520 -28.85 48.26 -7.41
N LEU A 521 -29.60 47.18 -7.21
CA LEU A 521 -29.16 45.83 -7.57
C LEU A 521 -29.02 45.67 -9.09
N TYR A 522 -29.98 46.22 -9.86
CA TYR A 522 -29.90 46.25 -11.32
C TYR A 522 -28.61 46.94 -11.77
N LYS A 523 -28.31 48.12 -11.24
CA LYS A 523 -27.08 48.87 -11.56
C LYS A 523 -25.83 48.09 -11.18
N ALA A 524 -25.80 47.45 -10.01
CA ALA A 524 -24.63 46.66 -9.58
C ALA A 524 -24.32 45.50 -10.54
N VAL A 525 -25.36 44.77 -10.98
CA VAL A 525 -25.21 43.67 -11.96
C VAL A 525 -24.80 44.21 -13.32
N TYR A 526 -25.50 45.24 -13.82
CA TYR A 526 -25.24 45.85 -15.12
C TYR A 526 -23.82 46.44 -15.20
N ASN A 527 -23.40 47.20 -14.17
CA ASN A 527 -22.07 47.81 -14.13
C ASN A 527 -20.96 46.77 -14.00
N ALA A 528 -21.20 45.61 -13.37
CA ALA A 528 -20.23 44.52 -13.37
C ALA A 528 -20.00 43.96 -14.77
N LEU A 529 -21.08 43.77 -15.55
CA LEU A 529 -21.00 43.36 -16.96
C LEU A 529 -20.30 44.43 -17.81
N LEU A 530 -20.59 45.70 -17.55
CA LEU A 530 -19.95 46.83 -18.23
C LEU A 530 -18.43 46.86 -17.98
N ARG A 531 -17.96 46.62 -16.75
CA ARG A 531 -16.50 46.50 -16.50
C ARG A 531 -15.86 45.35 -17.27
N ALA A 532 -16.53 44.21 -17.36
CA ALA A 532 -16.04 43.09 -18.16
C ALA A 532 -16.01 43.39 -19.66
N HIS A 533 -16.98 44.15 -20.16
CA HIS A 533 -17.02 44.67 -21.53
C HIS A 533 -15.87 45.63 -21.82
N GLU A 534 -15.64 46.62 -20.96
CA GLU A 534 -14.55 47.60 -21.07
C GLU A 534 -13.17 46.90 -21.14
N LEU A 535 -13.03 45.79 -20.41
CA LEU A 535 -11.83 44.94 -20.39
C LEU A 535 -11.77 43.91 -21.54
N LYS A 536 -12.78 43.85 -22.41
CA LYS A 536 -12.89 42.91 -23.55
C LYS A 536 -12.75 41.43 -23.14
N LEU A 537 -13.36 41.08 -22.01
CA LEU A 537 -13.32 39.71 -21.49
C LEU A 537 -14.31 38.80 -22.23
N LYS A 538 -14.01 37.50 -22.31
CA LYS A 538 -14.86 36.48 -22.93
C LYS A 538 -15.80 35.82 -21.93
N SER A 539 -15.45 35.77 -20.65
CA SER A 539 -16.31 35.13 -19.64
C SER A 539 -16.31 35.83 -18.29
N ILE A 540 -17.49 35.84 -17.65
CA ILE A 540 -17.69 36.40 -16.31
C ILE A 540 -18.53 35.44 -15.46
N SER A 541 -18.17 35.28 -14.18
CA SER A 541 -18.96 34.54 -13.20
C SER A 541 -19.31 35.42 -12.02
N MET A 542 -20.57 35.45 -11.61
CA MET A 542 -21.06 36.31 -10.53
C MET A 542 -21.97 35.57 -9.56
N PRO A 543 -21.93 35.89 -8.26
CA PRO A 543 -22.86 35.33 -7.29
C PRO A 543 -24.21 36.06 -7.38
N ALA A 544 -25.24 35.52 -6.73
CA ALA A 544 -26.45 36.29 -6.43
C ALA A 544 -26.13 37.46 -5.47
N ILE A 545 -25.73 38.60 -6.03
CA ILE A 545 -25.36 39.82 -5.30
C ILE A 545 -26.47 40.21 -4.32
N SER A 546 -26.05 40.59 -3.11
CA SER A 546 -26.90 41.01 -1.99
C SER A 546 -27.83 39.97 -1.36
N THR A 547 -27.95 38.74 -1.89
CA THR A 547 -28.89 37.73 -1.33
C THR A 547 -28.39 37.03 -0.07
N GLY A 548 -27.09 37.15 0.24
CA GLY A 548 -26.48 36.63 1.47
C GLY A 548 -26.61 37.60 2.65
N ILE A 549 -25.47 38.15 3.11
CA ILE A 549 -25.40 39.03 4.30
C ILE A 549 -26.34 40.24 4.21
N PHE A 550 -26.58 40.76 3.00
CA PHE A 550 -27.43 41.93 2.76
C PHE A 550 -28.93 41.60 2.66
N GLY A 551 -29.31 40.32 2.73
CA GLY A 551 -30.69 39.87 2.92
C GLY A 551 -31.65 40.16 1.76
N PHE A 552 -31.15 40.44 0.55
CA PHE A 552 -32.01 40.72 -0.60
C PHE A 552 -32.82 39.47 -0.99
N PRO A 553 -34.15 39.57 -1.19
CA PRO A 553 -34.99 38.42 -1.51
C PRO A 553 -34.52 37.71 -2.79
N LYS A 554 -34.14 36.43 -2.67
CA LYS A 554 -33.58 35.61 -3.76
C LYS A 554 -34.47 35.60 -5.00
N GLU A 555 -35.78 35.41 -4.82
CA GLU A 555 -36.73 35.37 -5.94
C GLU A 555 -36.83 36.71 -6.70
N ARG A 556 -36.74 37.83 -5.99
CA ARG A 556 -36.77 39.17 -6.57
C ARG A 556 -35.46 39.46 -7.30
N ALA A 557 -34.33 39.02 -6.75
CA ALA A 557 -33.02 39.14 -7.39
C ALA A 557 -32.98 38.42 -8.75
N VAL A 558 -33.63 37.26 -8.91
CA VAL A 558 -33.68 36.53 -10.19
C VAL A 558 -34.20 37.42 -11.34
N GLY A 559 -35.33 38.10 -11.13
CA GLY A 559 -35.91 38.99 -12.14
C GLY A 559 -35.02 40.18 -12.48
N ILE A 560 -34.35 40.74 -11.47
CA ILE A 560 -33.43 41.87 -11.65
C ILE A 560 -32.19 41.45 -12.43
N PHE A 561 -31.60 40.30 -12.10
CA PHE A 561 -30.47 39.73 -12.83
C PHE A 561 -30.83 39.44 -14.28
N SER A 562 -31.99 38.81 -14.50
CA SER A 562 -32.51 38.50 -15.84
C SER A 562 -32.61 39.77 -16.70
N LYS A 563 -33.22 40.82 -16.14
CA LYS A 563 -33.36 42.12 -16.81
C LYS A 563 -32.01 42.78 -17.07
N ALA A 564 -31.14 42.87 -16.07
CA ALA A 564 -29.84 43.54 -16.21
C ALA A 564 -28.93 42.87 -17.27
N ILE A 565 -28.90 41.54 -17.29
CA ILE A 565 -28.13 40.78 -18.29
C ILE A 565 -28.71 40.99 -19.69
N LYS A 566 -30.03 40.93 -19.84
CA LYS A 566 -30.73 41.17 -21.12
C LYS A 566 -30.47 42.58 -21.65
N ASP A 567 -30.73 43.59 -20.82
CA ASP A 567 -30.55 45.00 -21.17
C ASP A 567 -29.10 45.29 -21.55
N PHE A 568 -28.12 44.70 -20.85
CA PHE A 568 -26.71 44.81 -21.20
C PHE A 568 -26.39 44.20 -22.58
N ILE A 569 -26.84 42.96 -22.84
CA ILE A 569 -26.59 42.29 -24.15
C ILE A 569 -27.26 43.07 -25.29
N ASP A 570 -28.45 43.64 -25.05
CA ASP A 570 -29.18 44.42 -26.04
C ASP A 570 -28.51 45.76 -26.35
N GLN A 571 -27.90 46.40 -25.34
CA GLN A 571 -27.24 47.70 -25.48
C GLN A 571 -25.78 47.58 -25.97
N HIS A 572 -25.14 46.42 -25.77
CA HIS A 572 -23.74 46.16 -26.17
C HIS A 572 -23.63 44.91 -27.06
N PRO A 573 -24.22 44.90 -28.27
CA PRO A 573 -24.17 43.74 -29.17
C PRO A 573 -22.75 43.41 -29.65
N ASP A 574 -21.84 44.37 -29.57
CA ASP A 574 -20.41 44.25 -29.89
C ASP A 574 -19.55 43.68 -28.74
N THR A 575 -20.17 43.32 -27.60
CA THR A 575 -19.43 42.78 -26.47
C THR A 575 -18.69 41.47 -26.78
N ALA A 576 -17.44 41.38 -26.29
CA ALA A 576 -16.60 40.19 -26.38
C ALA A 576 -17.04 39.05 -25.45
N LEU A 577 -17.93 39.33 -24.48
CA LEU A 577 -18.45 38.31 -23.57
C LEU A 577 -19.17 37.23 -24.39
N GLU A 578 -18.72 35.99 -24.26
CA GLU A 578 -19.31 34.77 -24.84
C GLU A 578 -20.12 34.02 -23.77
N GLU A 579 -19.72 34.13 -22.50
CA GLU A 579 -20.29 33.38 -21.37
C GLU A 579 -20.51 34.24 -20.12
N ILE A 580 -21.72 34.16 -19.55
CA ILE A 580 -22.10 34.78 -18.27
C ILE A 580 -22.58 33.66 -17.34
N ARG A 581 -21.96 33.53 -16.17
CA ARG A 581 -22.33 32.53 -15.16
C ARG A 581 -22.90 33.20 -13.92
N ILE A 582 -23.96 32.61 -13.38
CA ILE A 582 -24.49 32.92 -12.06
C ILE A 582 -24.11 31.75 -11.14
N CYS A 583 -23.03 31.93 -10.37
CA CYS A 583 -22.40 30.89 -9.55
C CYS A 583 -22.77 31.08 -8.07
N ASN A 584 -23.60 30.20 -7.55
CA ASN A 584 -24.08 30.24 -6.17
C ASN A 584 -23.52 29.06 -5.37
N ILE A 585 -23.11 29.31 -4.13
CA ILE A 585 -22.51 28.29 -3.26
C ILE A 585 -23.58 27.42 -2.59
N ASP A 586 -24.75 27.97 -2.30
CA ASP A 586 -25.85 27.27 -1.63
C ASP A 586 -26.88 26.70 -2.62
N GLU A 587 -27.43 25.52 -2.28
CA GLU A 587 -28.40 24.81 -3.11
C GLU A 587 -29.71 25.60 -3.26
N GLU A 588 -30.15 26.29 -2.21
CA GLU A 588 -31.42 27.02 -2.20
C GLU A 588 -31.42 28.16 -3.21
N THR A 589 -30.40 29.02 -3.19
CA THR A 589 -30.27 30.12 -4.17
C THR A 589 -30.06 29.58 -5.57
N THR A 590 -29.24 28.53 -5.73
CA THR A 590 -29.02 27.93 -7.05
C THR A 590 -30.32 27.42 -7.66
N LYS A 591 -31.13 26.68 -6.89
CA LYS A 591 -32.41 26.14 -7.33
C LYS A 591 -33.42 27.24 -7.69
N ILE A 592 -33.49 28.31 -6.90
CA ILE A 592 -34.37 29.47 -7.21
C ILE A 592 -33.98 30.11 -8.54
N PHE A 593 -32.69 30.31 -8.80
CA PHE A 593 -32.21 30.82 -10.09
C PHE A 593 -32.45 29.83 -11.23
N GLU A 594 -32.21 28.53 -11.02
CA GLU A 594 -32.47 27.48 -12.01
C GLU A 594 -33.95 27.49 -12.45
N GLU A 595 -34.88 27.50 -11.49
CA GLU A 595 -36.31 27.43 -11.79
C GLU A 595 -36.86 28.70 -12.43
N LYS A 596 -36.45 29.88 -11.94
CA LYS A 596 -37.10 31.16 -12.27
C LYS A 596 -36.33 32.05 -13.27
N PHE A 597 -35.05 31.81 -13.50
CA PHE A 597 -34.24 32.65 -14.38
C PHE A 597 -34.59 32.42 -15.86
N SER A 598 -34.80 33.50 -16.61
CA SER A 598 -35.15 33.50 -18.03
C SER A 598 -34.58 34.74 -18.72
N VAL A 599 -34.26 34.64 -20.00
CA VAL A 599 -33.58 35.69 -20.79
C VAL A 599 -34.29 35.97 -22.09
#